data_AF-A0A174HJD9-F1
#
_entry.id   AF-A0A174HJD9-F1
#
_cell.length_a   1.000
_cell.length_b   1.000
_cell.length_c   1.000
_cell.angle_alpha   90.00
_cell.angle_beta   90.00
_cell.angle_gamma   90.00
#
_symmetry.space_group_name_H-M   'P 1'
#
loop_
_entity.id
_entity.type
_entity.pdbx_description
1 polymer ?
#
loop_
_entity_poly.entity_id
_entity_poly.type
_entity_poly.pdbx_seq_one_letter_code
_entity_poly.pdbx_strand_id
1 'polypeptide(L)'
;MDGRIIERLKKRVGTRNDEEINELALACVKELENTGVYGDPATDALYYQAMVLYCKANFGYDENTERFQTAFEKLRDSMALSGDYAKEKKNGNGGTDLGENL
;
A
#
# COMPACT_ATOMS: atom_id res chain seq x y z
N MET A 1 -5.35 -7.44 7.16
CA MET A 1 -5.20 -5.98 7.36
C MET A 1 -5.71 -5.61 8.76
N ASP A 2 -5.23 -4.53 9.39
CA ASP A 2 -5.81 -4.04 10.66
C ASP A 2 -7.30 -3.68 10.46
N GLY A 3 -8.19 -4.15 11.34
CA GLY A 3 -9.63 -3.91 11.25
C GLY A 3 -10.04 -2.43 11.26
N ARG A 4 -9.25 -1.55 11.89
CA ARG A 4 -9.46 -0.09 11.85
C ARG A 4 -9.23 0.48 10.46
N ILE A 5 -8.28 -0.08 9.70
CA ILE A 5 -8.01 0.32 8.31
C ILE A 5 -9.15 -0.14 7.41
N ILE A 6 -9.62 -1.38 7.58
CA ILE A 6 -10.78 -1.90 6.84
C ILE A 6 -12.03 -1.04 7.09
N GLU A 7 -12.31 -0.68 8.34
CA GLU A 7 -13.44 0.20 8.67
C GLU A 7 -13.32 1.59 8.02
N ARG A 8 -12.11 2.16 7.96
CA ARG A 8 -11.86 3.42 7.27
C ARG A 8 -12.05 3.29 5.74
N LEU A 9 -11.56 2.20 5.13
CA LEU A 9 -11.71 1.94 3.70
C LEU A 9 -13.19 1.77 3.31
N LYS A 10 -13.95 0.98 4.05
CA LYS A 10 -15.41 0.82 3.85
C LYS A 10 -16.15 2.15 3.81
N LYS A 11 -15.84 3.05 4.75
CA LYS A 11 -16.43 4.41 4.78
C LYS A 11 -16.07 5.24 3.55
N ARG A 12 -14.87 5.08 3.00
CA ARG A 12 -14.40 5.82 1.82
C ARG A 12 -14.95 5.26 0.52
N VAL A 13 -15.10 3.94 0.43
CA VAL A 13 -15.65 3.23 -0.72
C VAL A 13 -17.18 3.31 -0.73
N GLY A 14 -17.82 3.39 0.44
CA GLY A 14 -19.28 3.47 0.55
C GLY A 14 -19.95 2.09 0.61
N THR A 15 -19.31 1.12 1.27
CA THR A 15 -19.81 -0.26 1.37
C THR A 15 -19.83 -0.76 2.82
N ARG A 16 -20.53 -1.87 3.04
CA ARG A 16 -20.55 -2.63 4.30
C ARG A 16 -19.86 -4.01 4.17
N ASN A 17 -19.35 -4.35 2.98
CA ASN A 17 -18.70 -5.63 2.74
C ASN A 17 -17.26 -5.62 3.28
N ASP A 18 -17.05 -6.24 4.43
CA ASP A 18 -15.73 -6.35 5.07
C ASP A 18 -14.76 -7.26 4.31
N GLU A 19 -15.26 -8.39 3.82
CA GLU A 19 -14.45 -9.43 3.19
C GLU A 19 -13.85 -8.92 1.89
N GLU A 20 -14.69 -8.41 0.99
CA GLU A 20 -14.26 -7.89 -0.31
C GLU A 20 -13.32 -6.69 -0.17
N ILE A 21 -13.58 -5.78 0.78
CA ILE A 21 -12.67 -4.66 1.04
C ILE A 21 -11.33 -5.12 1.60
N ASN A 22 -11.30 -6.16 2.45
CA ASN A 22 -10.05 -6.71 2.92
C ASN A 22 -9.26 -7.39 1.80
N GLU A 23 -9.92 -8.13 0.90
CA GLU A 23 -9.27 -8.75 -0.26
C GLU A 23 -8.69 -7.69 -1.21
N LEU A 24 -9.46 -6.67 -1.58
CA LEU A 24 -8.99 -5.56 -2.42
C LEU A 24 -7.85 -4.77 -1.76
N ALA A 25 -7.92 -4.56 -0.44
CA ALA A 25 -6.84 -3.90 0.30
C ALA A 25 -5.54 -4.71 0.26
N LEU A 26 -5.60 -6.03 0.39
CA LEU A 26 -4.44 -6.92 0.30
C LEU A 26 -3.87 -6.96 -1.13
N ALA A 27 -4.74 -6.97 -2.15
CA ALA A 27 -4.33 -6.88 -3.55
C ALA A 27 -3.61 -5.55 -3.85
N CYS A 28 -4.15 -4.43 -3.35
CA CYS A 28 -3.51 -3.12 -3.49
C CYS A 28 -2.12 -3.08 -2.88
N VAL A 29 -1.95 -3.58 -1.65
CA VAL A 29 -0.63 -3.65 -1.00
C VAL A 29 0.36 -4.42 -1.88
N LYS A 30 -0.04 -5.58 -2.41
CA LYS A 30 0.81 -6.38 -3.28
C LYS A 30 1.20 -5.64 -4.57
N GLU A 31 0.27 -4.88 -5.14
CA GLU A 31 0.56 -4.07 -6.33
C GLU A 31 1.52 -2.91 -6.04
N LEU A 32 1.33 -2.21 -4.93
CA LEU A 32 2.26 -1.17 -4.47
C LEU A 32 3.67 -1.75 -4.29
N GLU A 33 3.78 -2.90 -3.61
CA GLU A 33 5.06 -3.60 -3.44
C GLU A 33 5.72 -3.98 -4.78
N ASN A 34 4.94 -4.45 -5.75
CA ASN A 34 5.44 -4.80 -7.10
C ASN A 34 6.00 -3.59 -7.83
N THR A 35 5.53 -2.39 -7.52
CA THR A 35 6.07 -1.12 -8.05
C THR A 35 7.17 -0.51 -7.18
N GLY A 36 7.61 -1.22 -6.13
CA GLY A 36 8.64 -0.76 -5.23
C GLY A 36 8.17 0.26 -4.19
N VAL A 37 6.85 0.41 -4.01
CA VAL A 37 6.23 1.33 -3.05
C VAL A 37 5.88 0.57 -1.76
N TYR A 38 6.56 0.92 -0.67
CA TYR A 38 6.35 0.36 0.66
C TYR A 38 5.88 1.47 1.61
N GLY A 39 4.93 1.15 2.49
CA GLY A 39 4.39 2.12 3.45
C GLY A 39 3.40 1.48 4.41
N ASP A 40 2.89 2.28 5.34
CA ASP A 40 1.91 1.86 6.36
C ASP A 40 0.62 2.71 6.24
N PRO A 41 -0.54 2.12 5.90
CA PRO A 41 -1.80 2.85 5.76
C PRO A 41 -2.33 3.47 7.07
N ALA A 42 -1.78 3.10 8.24
CA ALA A 42 -2.12 3.72 9.51
C ALA A 42 -1.48 5.09 9.69
N THR A 43 -0.27 5.29 9.14
CA THR A 43 0.55 6.50 9.36
C THR A 43 0.82 7.29 8.09
N ASP A 44 0.68 6.68 6.92
CA ASP A 44 0.96 7.27 5.63
C ASP A 44 -0.33 7.62 4.87
N ALA A 45 -0.54 8.93 4.70
CA ALA A 45 -1.73 9.45 4.06
C ALA A 45 -1.81 9.13 2.55
N LEU A 46 -0.68 9.11 1.84
CA LEU A 46 -0.65 8.82 0.40
C LEU A 46 -0.76 7.33 0.14
N TYR A 47 -0.11 6.49 0.96
CA TYR A 47 -0.28 5.03 0.90
C TYR A 47 -1.73 4.63 1.15
N TYR A 48 -2.37 5.20 2.18
CA TYR A 48 -3.79 5.01 2.43
C TYR A 48 -4.67 5.49 1.27
N GLN A 49 -4.33 6.64 0.67
CA GLN A 49 -5.10 7.18 -0.45
C GLN A 49 -4.98 6.31 -1.71
N ALA A 50 -3.82 5.71 -1.98
CA ALA A 50 -3.65 4.73 -3.05
C ALA A 50 -4.57 3.53 -2.85
N MET A 51 -4.67 3.01 -1.62
CA MET A 51 -5.60 1.93 -1.28
C MET A 51 -7.07 2.31 -1.48
N VAL A 52 -7.46 3.54 -1.13
CA VAL A 52 -8.83 4.04 -1.39
C VAL A 52 -9.14 4.05 -2.88
N LEU A 53 -8.23 4.55 -3.71
CA LEU A 53 -8.41 4.62 -5.16
C LEU A 53 -8.51 3.22 -5.78
N TYR A 54 -7.63 2.31 -5.36
CA TYR A 54 -7.66 0.92 -5.80
C TYR A 54 -8.97 0.22 -5.45
N CYS A 55 -9.43 0.35 -4.20
CA CYS A 55 -10.69 -0.27 -3.79
C CYS A 55 -11.88 0.32 -4.57
N LYS A 56 -11.90 1.63 -4.84
CA LYS A 56 -12.97 2.25 -5.65
C LYS A 56 -12.93 1.83 -7.11
N ALA A 57 -11.75 1.58 -7.66
CA ALA A 57 -11.60 1.09 -9.02
C ALA A 57 -12.07 -0.37 -9.18
N ASN A 58 -12.02 -1.17 -8.11
CA ASN A 58 -12.24 -2.62 -8.21
C ASN A 58 -13.48 -3.12 -7.46
N PHE A 59 -14.15 -2.26 -6.68
CA PHE A 59 -15.37 -2.61 -5.96
C PHE A 59 -16.62 -2.21 -6.75
N GLY A 60 -17.54 -3.15 -6.97
CA GLY A 60 -18.91 -2.86 -7.42
C GLY A 60 -19.11 -2.41 -8.87
N TYR A 61 -18.05 -2.37 -9.69
CA TYR A 61 -18.02 -2.05 -11.14
C TYR A 61 -19.01 -0.94 -11.57
N ASP A 62 -18.53 0.30 -11.60
CA ASP A 62 -19.30 1.46 -12.04
C ASP A 62 -18.62 2.27 -13.17
N GLU A 63 -19.30 3.30 -13.68
CA GLU A 63 -18.76 4.20 -14.72
C GLU A 63 -17.50 4.97 -14.31
N ASN A 64 -17.21 5.07 -13.02
CA ASN A 64 -16.04 5.77 -12.48
C ASN A 64 -14.83 4.86 -12.28
N THR A 65 -14.98 3.55 -12.51
CA THR A 65 -13.93 2.53 -12.34
C THR A 65 -12.63 2.93 -13.04
N GLU A 66 -12.70 3.29 -14.33
CA GLU A 66 -11.51 3.69 -15.11
C GLU A 66 -10.86 4.97 -14.57
N ARG A 67 -11.68 5.92 -14.08
CA ARG A 67 -11.19 7.17 -13.50
C ARG A 67 -10.42 6.91 -12.21
N PHE A 68 -10.93 6.03 -11.34
CA PHE A 68 -10.24 5.67 -10.10
C PHE A 68 -8.98 4.85 -10.37
N GLN A 69 -9.02 3.94 -11.34
CA GLN A 69 -7.86 3.17 -11.77
C GLN A 69 -6.75 4.09 -12.27
N THR A 70 -7.09 5.03 -13.17
CA THR A 70 -6.13 6.03 -13.68
C THR A 70 -5.54 6.88 -12.56
N ALA A 71 -6.36 7.28 -11.58
CA ALA A 71 -5.88 8.08 -10.45
C ALA A 71 -4.96 7.28 -9.53
N PHE A 72 -5.27 5.99 -9.30
CA PHE A 72 -4.43 5.08 -8.54
C PHE A 72 -3.06 4.89 -9.20
N GLU A 73 -3.03 4.60 -10.50
CA GLU A 73 -1.78 4.41 -11.26
C GLU A 73 -0.90 5.66 -11.21
N LYS A 74 -1.47 6.85 -11.45
CA LYS A 74 -0.71 8.11 -11.37
C LYS A 74 -0.10 8.36 -9.99
N LEU A 75 -0.86 8.06 -8.93
CA LEU A 75 -0.38 8.22 -7.56
C LEU A 75 0.73 7.20 -7.25
N ARG A 76 0.48 5.91 -7.53
CA ARG A 76 1.44 4.82 -7.37
C ARG A 76 2.76 5.12 -8.09
N ASP A 77 2.68 5.52 -9.35
CA ASP A 77 3.86 5.81 -10.17
C ASP A 77 4.61 7.04 -9.64
N SER A 78 3.89 8.08 -9.19
CA SER A 78 4.52 9.23 -8.53
C SER A 78 5.22 8.86 -7.22
N MET A 79 4.64 7.96 -6.42
CA MET A 79 5.24 7.44 -5.19
C MET A 79 6.49 6.60 -5.49
N ALA A 80 6.43 5.75 -6.52
CA ALA A 80 7.58 4.95 -6.97
C ALA A 80 8.74 5.84 -7.46
N LEU A 81 8.42 6.90 -8.21
CA LEU A 81 9.41 7.84 -8.76
C LEU A 81 10.02 8.77 -7.69
N SER A 82 9.36 9.00 -6.55
CA SER A 82 9.91 9.87 -5.51
C SER A 82 11.13 9.25 -4.81
N GLY A 83 11.20 7.91 -4.78
CA GLY A 83 12.24 7.17 -4.08
C GLY A 83 12.05 7.09 -2.56
N ASP A 84 11.16 7.89 -1.98
CA ASP A 84 10.88 7.91 -0.53
C ASP A 84 10.21 6.62 -0.03
N TYR A 85 9.57 5.90 -0.94
CA TYR A 85 8.82 4.68 -0.65
C TYR A 85 9.63 3.40 -0.91
N ALA A 86 10.91 3.52 -1.27
CA ALA A 86 11.75 2.36 -1.50
C ALA A 86 12.04 1.63 -0.17
N LYS A 87 12.12 0.29 -0.23
CA LYS A 87 12.49 -0.52 0.94
C LYS A 87 13.90 -0.15 1.40
N GLU A 88 14.06 0.20 2.68
CA GLU A 88 15.39 0.38 3.26
C GLU A 88 16.21 -0.90 3.03
N LYS A 89 17.36 -0.74 2.36
CA LYS A 89 18.33 -1.82 2.26
C LYS A 89 18.89 -2.03 3.66
N LYS A 90 18.51 -3.13 4.33
CA LYS A 90 19.24 -3.59 5.52
C LYS A 90 20.67 -3.89 5.10
N ASN A 91 21.60 -2.97 5.36
CA ASN A 91 23.02 -3.23 5.22
C ASN A 91 23.41 -4.28 6.26
N GLY A 92 23.66 -5.52 5.82
CA GLY A 92 24.17 -6.58 6.68
C GLY A 92 25.62 -6.31 7.07
N ASN A 93 25.85 -5.53 8.13
CA ASN A 93 27.18 -5.41 8.72
C ASN A 93 27.34 -6.45 9.84
N GLY A 94 27.57 -7.70 9.44
CA GLY A 94 28.04 -8.78 10.31
C GLY A 94 29.53 -9.03 10.08
N GLY A 95 30.36 -8.04 10.37
CA GLY A 95 31.82 -8.17 10.39
C GLY A 95 32.27 -8.60 11.78
N THR A 96 32.93 -9.74 11.85
CA THR A 96 33.32 -10.50 13.04
C THR A 96 34.12 -9.70 14.06
N ASP A 97 33.65 -9.70 15.30
CA ASP A 97 34.44 -9.40 16.50
C ASP A 97 35.51 -10.50 16.64
N LEU A 98 36.76 -10.15 16.33
CA LEU A 98 37.91 -10.98 16.62
C LEU A 98 38.15 -10.89 18.12
N GLY A 99 37.57 -11.84 18.85
CA GLY A 99 37.86 -12.06 20.26
C GLY A 99 39.35 -12.18 20.49
N GLU A 100 39.87 -11.24 21.27
CA GLU A 100 41.22 -11.25 21.83
C GLU A 100 41.43 -12.57 22.58
N ASN A 101 42.36 -13.36 22.09
CA ASN A 101 43.06 -14.37 22.87
C ASN A 101 44.54 -14.09 22.70
N LEU A 102 45.14 -13.41 23.69
CA LEU A 102 46.52 -13.52 24.15
C LEU A 102 46.65 -12.85 25.52
#